data_AF-C0BC69-F1
#
_entry.id   AF-C0BC69-F1
#
_cell.length_a   1.000
_cell.length_b   1.000
_cell.length_c   1.000
_cell.angle_alpha   90.00
_cell.angle_beta   90.00
_cell.angle_gamma   90.00
#
_symmetry.space_group_name_H-M   'P 1'
#
loop_
_entity.id
_entity.type
_entity.pdbx_description
1 polymer ?
#
loop_
_entity_poly.entity_id
_entity_poly.type
_entity_poly.pdbx_seq_one_letter_code
_entity_poly.pdbx_strand_id
1 'polypeptide(L)' 'MIILTAGAIGNFIDRLTRGYVVDFFYFSLIDFPIFNVADIYVTVTFIVLVLLIFFYYKDEDFSIYSRRQEQKHAD' A
#
# COMPACT_ATOMS: atom_id res chain seq x y z
N MET A 1 8.59 -1.12 -0.34
CA MET A 1 8.00 -0.89 -1.68
C MET A 1 7.83 -2.17 -2.50
N ILE A 2 8.79 -3.11 -2.47
CA ILE A 2 8.67 -4.38 -3.24
C ILE A 2 7.36 -5.13 -2.95
N ILE A 3 6.97 -5.28 -1.67
CA ILE A 3 5.75 -6.01 -1.28
C ILE A 3 4.49 -5.35 -1.85
N LEU A 4 4.35 -4.03 -1.71
CA LEU A 4 3.24 -3.26 -2.29
C LEU A 4 3.15 -3.45 -3.80
N THR A 5 4.29 -3.30 -4.50
CA THR A 5 4.34 -3.44 -5.96
C THR A 5 4.03 -4.86 -6.39
N ALA A 6 4.50 -5.88 -5.67
CA ALA A 6 4.18 -7.27 -5.95
C ALA A 6 2.67 -7.56 -5.83
N GLY A 7 2.01 -7.03 -4.80
CA GLY A 7 0.55 -7.15 -4.65
C GLY A 7 -0.21 -6.44 -5.77
N ALA A 8 0.17 -5.18 -6.07
CA ALA A 8 -0.44 -4.41 -7.14
C ALA A 8 -0.27 -5.08 -8.52
N ILE A 9 0.94 -5.59 -8.82
CA ILE A 9 1.23 -6.29 -10.07
C ILE A 9 0.48 -7.62 -10.15
N GLY A 10 0.39 -8.39 -9.06
CA GLY A 10 -0.36 -9.66 -9.05
C GLY A 10 -1.82 -9.47 -9.46
N ASN A 11 -2.52 -8.57 -8.76
CA ASN A 11 -3.91 -8.23 -9.10
C ASN A 11 -4.05 -7.59 -10.49
N PHE A 12 -3.03 -6.88 -10.98
CA PHE A 12 -3.03 -6.33 -12.32
C PHE A 12 -2.89 -7.40 -13.40
N ILE A 13 -1.98 -8.37 -13.22
CA ILE A 13 -1.80 -9.51 -14.14
C ILE A 13 -3.09 -10.34 -14.23
N ASP A 14 -3.76 -10.58 -13.11
CA ASP A 14 -5.04 -11.29 -13.10
C ASP A 14 -6.09 -10.57 -13.96
N ARG A 15 -6.21 -9.25 -13.80
CA ARG A 15 -7.12 -8.45 -14.63
C ARG A 15 -6.74 -8.46 -16.11
N LEU A 16 -5.45 -8.40 -16.43
CA LEU A 16 -5.00 -8.46 -17.83
C LEU A 16 -5.25 -9.82 -18.48
N THR A 17 -5.08 -10.91 -17.74
CA THR A 17 -5.14 -12.28 -18.29
C THR A 17 -6.55 -12.87 -18.25
N ARG A 18 -7.35 -12.52 -17.23
CA ARG A 18 -8.68 -13.13 -16.97
C ARG A 18 -9.83 -12.12 -17.05
N GLY A 19 -9.56 -10.82 -16.96
CA GLY A 19 -10.58 -9.77 -16.88
C GLY A 19 -11.14 -9.54 -15.46
N TYR A 20 -10.69 -10.31 -14.47
CA TYR A 20 -11.11 -10.20 -13.06
C TYR A 20 -9.99 -10.72 -12.14
N VAL A 21 -10.13 -10.47 -10.84
CA VAL A 21 -9.19 -10.91 -9.80
C VAL A 21 -9.72 -12.19 -9.15
N VAL A 22 -8.84 -13.15 -8.86
CA VAL A 22 -9.23 -14.42 -8.25
C VAL A 22 -9.06 -14.35 -6.73
N ASP A 23 -10.19 -14.31 -6.01
CA ASP A 23 -10.23 -14.32 -4.55
C ASP A 23 -10.52 -15.72 -4.01
N PHE A 24 -9.84 -16.11 -2.92
CA PHE A 24 -9.91 -17.49 -2.40
C PHE A 24 -9.86 -17.62 -0.88
N PHE A 25 -9.46 -16.59 -0.14
CA PHE A 25 -9.53 -16.62 1.31
C PHE A 25 -10.92 -16.19 1.79
N TYR A 26 -11.67 -17.15 2.33
CA TYR A 26 -12.97 -16.94 2.95
C TYR A 26 -12.92 -17.28 4.43
N PHE A 27 -13.46 -16.40 5.27
CA PHE A 27 -13.54 -16.61 6.72
C PHE A 27 -15.00 -16.81 7.11
N SER A 28 -15.36 -18.02 7.54
CA SER A 28 -16.77 -18.34 7.89
C SER A 28 -17.25 -17.70 9.20
N LEU A 29 -16.33 -17.31 10.08
CA LEU A 29 -16.66 -16.80 11.43
C LEU A 29 -16.98 -15.30 11.44
N ILE A 30 -16.59 -14.58 10.39
CA ILE A 30 -16.75 -13.13 10.27
C ILE A 30 -17.32 -12.82 8.89
N ASP A 31 -18.22 -11.84 8.78
CA ASP A 31 -18.72 -11.39 7.49
C ASP A 31 -17.71 -10.45 6.83
N PHE A 32 -16.56 -11.03 6.44
CA PHE A 32 -15.47 -10.31 5.79
C PHE A 32 -15.43 -10.69 4.29
N PRO A 33 -15.23 -9.70 3.39
CA PRO A 33 -15.09 -9.97 1.97
C PRO A 33 -14.00 -11.00 1.68
N ILE A 34 -14.22 -11.86 0.69
CA ILE A 34 -13.20 -12.80 0.23
C ILE A 34 -12.03 -11.98 -0.34
N PHE A 35 -10.81 -12.40 -0.06
CA PHE A 35 -9.60 -11.71 -0.53
C PHE A 35 -8.55 -12.70 -1.01
N ASN A 36 -7.44 -12.17 -1.55
CA ASN A 36 -6.32 -12.97 -2.03
C ASN A 36 -4.98 -12.52 -1.41
N VAL A 37 -3.89 -13.20 -1.80
CA VAL A 37 -2.54 -12.89 -1.28
C VAL A 37 -2.05 -11.49 -1.67
N ALA A 38 -2.40 -11.01 -2.87
CA ALA A 38 -2.03 -9.66 -3.29
C ALA A 38 -2.67 -8.58 -2.40
N ASP A 39 -3.91 -8.78 -1.95
CA ASP A 39 -4.57 -7.86 -1.01
C ASP A 39 -3.90 -7.86 0.37
N ILE A 40 -3.38 -9.00 0.81
CA ILE A 40 -2.59 -9.11 2.05
C ILE A 40 -1.31 -8.28 1.91
N TYR A 41 -0.60 -8.38 0.80
CA TYR A 41 0.64 -7.62 0.56
C TYR A 41 0.42 -6.11 0.60
N VAL A 42 -0.67 -5.64 -0.01
CA VAL A 42 -1.05 -4.22 0.00
C VAL A 42 -1.41 -3.79 1.42
N THR A 43 -2.27 -4.54 2.11
CA THR A 43 -2.74 -4.23 3.47
C THR A 43 -1.59 -4.20 4.48
N VAL A 44 -0.73 -5.22 4.48
CA VAL A 44 0.42 -5.29 5.38
C VAL A 44 1.39 -4.14 5.11
N THR A 45 1.67 -3.84 3.83
CA THR A 45 2.55 -2.72 3.51
C THR A 45 1.96 -1.39 3.98
N PHE A 46 0.65 -1.20 3.84
CA PHE A 46 -0.03 -0.01 4.33
C PHE A 46 0.08 0.13 5.85
N ILE A 47 -0.18 -0.95 6.61
CA ILE A 47 -0.03 -0.94 8.08
C ILE A 47 1.41 -0.59 8.48
N VAL A 48 2.41 -1.21 7.85
CA VAL A 48 3.82 -0.90 8.13
C VAL A 48 4.15 0.55 7.79
N LEU A 49 3.66 1.08 6.67
CA LEU A 49 3.88 2.47 6.28
C LEU A 49 3.29 3.44 7.31
N VAL A 50 2.06 3.18 7.76
CA VAL A 50 1.41 3.96 8.81
C VAL A 50 2.26 3.93 10.09
N LEU A 51 2.69 2.75 10.54
CA LEU A 51 3.54 2.65 11.72
C LEU A 51 4.87 3.42 11.58
N LEU A 52 5.50 3.36 10.41
CA LEU A 52 6.72 4.14 10.15
C LEU A 52 6.46 5.64 10.22
N ILE A 53 5.36 6.12 9.65
CA ILE A 53 5.00 7.55 9.67
C ILE A 53 4.74 8.01 11.10
N PHE A 54 4.00 7.25 11.90
CA PHE A 54 3.60 7.69 13.24
C PHE A 54 4.66 7.50 14.32
N PHE A 55 5.53 6.49 14.19
CA PHE A 55 6.45 6.09 15.27
C PHE A 55 7.93 6.19 14.92
N TYR A 56 8.30 6.26 13.65
CA TYR A 56 9.71 6.25 13.22
C TYR A 56 10.16 7.60 12.65
N TYR A 57 9.43 8.14 11.68
CA TYR A 57 9.77 9.43 11.08
C TYR A 57 9.48 10.59 12.04
N LYS A 58 10.45 11.50 12.19
CA LYS A 58 10.32 12.69 13.03
C LYS A 58 10.00 13.93 12.21
N ASP A 59 9.54 14.98 12.87
CA ASP A 59 9.23 16.28 12.22
C ASP A 59 10.39 16.84 11.41
N GLU A 60 11.64 16.56 11.82
CA GLU A 60 12.85 16.94 11.10
C GLU A 60 12.90 16.32 9.69
N ASP A 61 12.50 15.05 9.55
CA ASP A 61 12.45 14.35 8.26
C ASP A 61 11.39 14.97 7.34
N PHE A 62 10.26 15.42 7.90
CA PHE A 62 9.20 16.11 7.16
C PHE A 62 9.57 17.58 6.83
N SER A 63 10.39 18.23 7.66
CA SER A 63 10.85 19.61 7.46
C SER A 63 11.70 19.81 6.19
N ILE A 64 12.33 18.73 5.71
CA ILE A 64 13.11 18.74 4.47
C ILE A 64 12.16 18.78 3.26
N TYR A 65 10.99 18.14 3.34
CA TYR A 65 9.99 18.18 2.29
C TYR A 65 9.30 19.53 2.20
N SER A 66 8.95 20.16 3.32
CA SER A 66 8.34 21.49 3.33
C SER A 66 9.26 22.57 2.75
N ARG A 67 10.54 22.59 3.13
CA ARG A 67 11.52 23.56 2.59
C ARG A 67 11.76 23.43 1.09
N ARG A 68 11.74 22.21 0.54
CA ARG A 68 11.88 21.99 -0.91
C ARG A 68 10.64 22.44 -1.70
N GLN A 69 9.45 22.39 -1.10
CA GLN A 69 8.21 22.90 -1.71
C GLN A 69 8.24 24.42 -1.82
N GLU A 70 8.67 25.11 -0.75
CA GLU A 70 8.80 26.57 -0.74
C GLU A 70 9.80 27.08 -1.79
N GLN A 71 10.95 26.42 -1.93
CA GLN A 71 11.96 26.77 -2.95
C GLN A 71 11.43 26.57 -4.38
N LYS A 72 10.71 25.48 -4.65
CA LYS A 72 10.11 25.22 -5.97
C LYS A 72 9.01 26.21 -6.38
N HIS A 73 8.43 26.91 -5.41
CA HIS A 73 7.40 27.93 -5.65
C HIS A 73 7.95 29.36 -5.64
N ALA A 74 9.24 29.54 -5.30
CA ALA A 74 9.92 30.84 -5.32
C ALA A 74 10.68 31.11 -6.64
N ASP A 75 10.85 30.09 -7.50
CA ASP A 75 11.40 30.16 -8.86
C ASP A 75 10.28 30.22 -9.92
#